data_AF-A0A453HAK3-F1
#
_entry.id   AF-A0A453HAK3-F1
#
_cell.length_a   1.000
_cell.length_b   1.000
_cell.length_c   1.000
_cell.angle_alpha   90.00
_cell.angle_beta   90.00
_cell.angle_gamma   90.00
#
_symmetry.space_group_name_H-M   'P 1'
#
loop_
_entity.id
_entity.type
_entity.pdbx_description
1 polymer ?
#
loop_
_entity_poly.entity_id
_entity_poly.type
_entity_poly.pdbx_seq_one_letter_code
_entity_poly.pdbx_strand_id
1 'polypeptide(L)' 'DYVKRSKENKEKNDKERLDDFYKRNYKDYFGFMEGSVREKPVEELTESEKGILAWLDKNK' A
#
# COMPACT_ATOMS: atom_id res chain seq x y z
N ASP A 1 27.67 -13.69 -13.44
CA ASP A 1 27.76 -12.35 -12.84
C ASP A 1 26.48 -11.90 -12.12
N TYR A 2 26.36 -12.24 -10.85
CA TYR A 2 25.28 -11.72 -9.98
C TYR A 2 25.39 -10.21 -9.74
N VAL A 3 26.62 -9.68 -9.66
CA VAL A 3 26.89 -8.24 -9.48
C VAL A 3 26.41 -7.42 -10.67
N LYS A 4 26.59 -7.92 -11.90
CA LYS A 4 26.15 -7.24 -13.12
C LYS A 4 24.62 -7.16 -13.19
N ARG A 5 23.94 -8.28 -12.95
CA ARG A 5 22.47 -8.36 -12.88
C ARG A 5 21.90 -7.47 -11.78
N SER A 6 22.59 -7.34 -10.64
CA SER A 6 22.17 -6.44 -9.55
C SER A 6 22.31 -4.96 -9.92
N LYS A 7 23.31 -4.58 -10.71
CA LYS A 7 23.47 -3.20 -11.18
C LYS A 7 22.42 -2.84 -12.23
N GLU A 8 22.17 -3.74 -13.17
CA GLU A 8 21.18 -3.54 -14.25
C GLU A 8 19.74 -3.44 -13.71
N ASN A 9 19.41 -4.17 -12.64
CA ASN A 9 18.07 -4.15 -12.03
C ASN A 9 17.95 -3.19 -10.83
N LYS A 10 18.95 -2.34 -10.58
CA LYS A 10 19.01 -1.53 -9.36
C LYS A 10 17.75 -0.68 -9.16
N GLU A 11 17.31 0.05 -10.18
CA GLU A 11 16.11 0.90 -10.09
C GLU A 11 14.84 0.09 -9.82
N LYS A 12 14.67 -1.06 -10.49
CA LYS A 12 13.55 -1.96 -10.27
C LYS A 12 13.55 -2.48 -8.82
N ASN A 13 14.70 -2.95 -8.35
CA ASN A 13 14.85 -3.48 -7.00
C ASN A 13 14.71 -2.40 -5.91
N ASP A 14 15.14 -1.17 -6.19
CA ASP A 14 14.97 -0.01 -5.29
C ASP A 14 13.48 0.36 -5.19
N LYS A 15 12.76 0.37 -6.32
CA LYS A 15 11.31 0.61 -6.36
C LYS A 15 10.52 -0.46 -5.61
N GLU A 16 10.80 -1.74 -5.86
CA GLU A 16 10.13 -2.85 -5.16
C GLU A 16 10.37 -2.79 -3.64
N ARG A 17 11.58 -2.45 -3.20
CA ARG A 17 11.88 -2.24 -1.76
C ARG A 17 11.08 -1.09 -1.15
N LEU A 18 10.94 0.03 -1.87
CA LEU A 18 10.16 1.17 -1.39
C LEU A 18 8.67 0.84 -1.32
N ASP A 19 8.12 0.21 -2.36
CA ASP A 19 6.71 -0.23 -2.37
C ASP A 19 6.43 -1.20 -1.21
N ASP A 20 7.32 -2.15 -0.94
CA ASP A 20 7.18 -3.08 0.20
C ASP A 20 7.29 -2.38 1.55
N PHE A 21 8.20 -1.40 1.68
CA PHE A 21 8.32 -0.58 2.89
C PHE A 21 7.03 0.21 3.15
N TYR A 22 6.48 0.86 2.12
CA TYR A 22 5.22 1.60 2.24
C TYR A 22 4.06 0.67 2.52
N LYS A 23 3.96 -0.49 1.85
CA LYS A 23 2.93 -1.48 2.15
C LYS A 23 2.97 -1.89 3.62
N ARG A 24 4.14 -2.22 4.16
CA ARG A 24 4.23 -2.68 5.55
C ARG A 24 3.87 -1.59 6.57
N ASN A 25 4.28 -0.35 6.33
CA ASN A 25 3.98 0.75 7.26
C ASN A 25 2.54 1.24 7.17
N TYR A 26 1.97 1.29 5.95
CA TYR A 26 0.61 1.79 5.75
C TYR A 26 -0.46 0.71 5.93
N LYS A 27 -0.12 -0.58 5.80
CA LYS A 27 -1.11 -1.67 6.00
C LYS A 27 -1.63 -1.70 7.43
N ASP A 28 -0.77 -1.56 8.43
CA ASP A 28 -1.21 -1.55 9.83
C ASP A 28 -2.02 -0.30 10.17
N TYR A 29 -1.59 0.87 9.69
CA TYR A 29 -2.29 2.14 9.92
C TYR A 29 -3.66 2.18 9.22
N PHE A 30 -3.73 1.79 7.95
CA PHE A 30 -4.99 1.72 7.23
C PHE A 30 -5.88 0.59 7.74
N GLY A 31 -5.31 -0.55 8.13
CA GLY A 31 -6.06 -1.65 8.75
C GLY A 31 -6.69 -1.24 10.09
N PHE A 32 -6.01 -0.42 10.88
CA PHE A 32 -6.60 0.17 12.09
C PHE A 32 -7.81 1.06 11.77
N MET A 33 -7.75 1.83 10.68
CA MET A 33 -8.86 2.68 10.23
C MET A 33 -9.97 1.89 9.51
N GLU A 34 -9.69 0.69 8.99
CA GLU A 34 -10.61 -0.07 8.13
C GLU A 34 -11.97 -0.29 8.79
N GLY A 35 -11.99 -0.68 10.07
CA GLY A 35 -13.23 -0.97 10.80
C GLY A 35 -14.18 0.22 10.86
N SER A 36 -13.68 1.37 11.34
CA SER A 36 -14.50 2.59 11.46
C SER A 36 -14.91 3.16 10.11
N VAL A 37 -14.09 2.97 9.08
CA VAL A 37 -14.40 3.44 7.72
C VAL A 37 -15.44 2.54 7.05
N ARG A 38 -15.38 1.21 7.21
CA ARG A 38 -16.38 0.30 6.62
C ARG A 38 -17.76 0.37 7.26
N GLU A 39 -17.86 0.83 8.50
CA GLU A 39 -19.13 1.03 9.19
C GLU A 39 -19.90 2.27 8.70
N LYS A 40 -19.21 3.20 8.03
CA LYS A 40 -19.86 4.41 7.48
C LYS A 40 -20.68 4.08 6.23
N PRO A 41 -21.82 4.76 6.02
CA PRO A 41 -22.51 4.73 4.74
C PRO A 41 -21.58 5.19 3.60
N VAL A 42 -21.68 4.55 2.44
CA VAL A 42 -20.82 4.84 1.27
C VAL A 42 -20.90 6.31 0.83
N GLU A 43 -22.07 6.92 1.00
CA GLU A 43 -22.36 8.32 0.69
C GLU A 43 -21.64 9.30 1.62
N GLU A 44 -21.27 8.87 2.83
CA GLU A 44 -20.57 9.66 3.84
C GLU A 44 -19.05 9.45 3.81
N LEU A 45 -18.56 8.52 2.99
CA LEU A 45 -17.13 8.29 2.82
C LEU A 45 -16.47 9.46 2.08
N THR A 46 -15.42 9.99 2.68
CA THR A 46 -14.53 10.94 2.02
C THR A 46 -13.77 10.26 0.89
N GLU A 47 -13.28 11.04 -0.08
CA GLU A 47 -12.45 10.52 -1.18
C GLU A 47 -11.19 9.80 -0.66
N SER A 48 -10.61 10.29 0.42
CA SER A 48 -9.46 9.65 1.08
C SER A 48 -9.83 8.28 1.65
N GLU A 49 -10.97 8.15 2.31
CA GLU A 49 -11.44 6.89 2.90
C GLU A 49 -11.76 5.84 1.83
N LYS A 50 -12.38 6.26 0.71
CA LYS A 50 -12.58 5.40 -0.46
C LYS A 50 -11.24 4.90 -1.01
N GLY A 51 -10.24 5.79 -1.09
CA GLY A 51 -8.89 5.45 -1.51
C GLY A 51 -8.20 4.45 -0.57
N ILE A 52 -8.37 4.61 0.74
CA ILE A 52 -7.83 3.70 1.76
C ILE A 52 -8.45 2.31 1.62
N LEU A 53 -9.79 2.21 1.50
CA LEU A 53 -10.48 0.92 1.30
C LEU A 53 -10.03 0.24 0.01
N ALA A 54 -9.97 0.98 -1.10
CA ALA A 54 -9.50 0.44 -2.38
C ALA A 54 -8.04 -0.05 -2.31
N TRP A 55 -7.19 0.67 -1.57
CA TRP A 55 -5.80 0.26 -1.36
C TRP A 55 -5.71 -1.00 -0.49
N LEU A 56 -6.48 -1.08 0.61
CA LEU A 56 -6.52 -2.25 1.48
C LEU A 56 -7.03 -3.49 0.73
N ASP A 57 -8.08 -3.35 -0.08
CA ASP A 57 -8.62 -4.47 -0.87
C ASP A 57 -7.64 -4.93 -1.96
N LYS A 58 -6.87 -4.01 -2.55
CA LYS A 58 -5.82 -4.33 -3.53
C LYS A 58 -4.57 -4.98 -2.91
N ASN A 59 -4.30 -4.72 -1.62
CA ASN A 59 -3.09 -5.17 -0.91
C ASN A 59 -3.40 -6.17 0.22
N LYS A 60 -4.57 -6.80 0.20
CA LYS A 60 -4.99 -7.81 1.18
C LYS A 60 -4.06 -9.01 1.17
#